data_AF-A0A9P5L6Z1-F1
#
_entry.id   AF-A0A9P5L6Z1-F1
#
_cell.length_a   1.000
_cell.length_b   1.000
_cell.length_c   1.000
_cell.angle_alpha   90.00
_cell.angle_beta   90.00
_cell.angle_gamma   90.00
#
_symmetry.space_group_name_H-M   'P 1'
#
loop_
_entity.id
_entity.type
_entity.pdbx_description
1 polymer ?
#
loop_
_entity_poly.entity_id
_entity_poly.type
_entity_poly.pdbx_seq_one_letter_code
_entity_poly.pdbx_strand_id
1 'polypeptide(L)'
;MDYDKKLLTPHRLSKEDLAFQVQKYVKDFNLNMITSAQIQWTEYDPSTKRWTVKFQTPAGQRTAISKHVVMATGIGSQKVNIPSIADSHLYKGVSIHSEHYKNAEKLKEKGAKSAIVIGSANTAFDILGDCHSAGLKTTMNVRSPTYMIPVEHLDHPASLGAYDAGVERADNIFMTLPSFIDAQIARGLLANFASQEPDRYKALAATGFPVLDSTNPECALMQNLIERAGGHYVDVGGTKLLEEGKAGIKANVEPVAYTATGLRFSDGSHIDVDAVIWCTGFADKNVRETAIEILGGSASQASSSSQNDRKGEANGTQKLGPRDIAARIDATWGVDSEGEIRGLWKRQSRLDGFWVMGGYTQQHRWHSRTLALQIKAALEGVLPPAYLDTPISNN
;
A
#
# COMPACT_ATOMS: atom_id res chain seq x y z
N MET A 1 -8.75 -29.49 3.82
CA MET A 1 -7.55 -29.81 3.02
C MET A 1 -6.38 -29.46 3.92
N ASP A 2 -5.68 -30.45 4.45
CA ASP A 2 -4.48 -30.20 5.25
C ASP A 2 -3.30 -30.02 4.29
N TYR A 3 -2.57 -28.92 4.44
CA TYR A 3 -1.37 -28.65 3.65
C TYR A 3 -0.26 -29.65 4.00
N ASP A 4 0.63 -29.93 3.02
CA ASP A 4 1.82 -30.75 3.23
C ASP A 4 2.64 -30.21 4.43
N LYS A 5 3.17 -31.08 5.30
CA LYS A 5 3.92 -30.69 6.51
C LYS A 5 5.09 -29.73 6.21
N LYS A 6 5.69 -29.83 5.02
CA LYS A 6 6.75 -28.90 4.59
C LYS A 6 6.27 -27.45 4.35
N LEU A 7 4.97 -27.27 4.19
CA LEU A 7 4.29 -25.97 4.05
C LEU A 7 3.73 -25.47 5.40
N LEU A 8 3.94 -26.24 6.48
CA LEU A 8 3.54 -25.92 7.85
C LEU A 8 4.75 -25.52 8.73
N THR A 9 5.89 -25.23 8.11
CA THR A 9 7.05 -24.65 8.80
C THR A 9 6.98 -23.11 8.72
N PRO A 10 7.68 -22.37 9.61
CA PRO A 10 7.86 -20.93 9.48
C PRO A 10 8.62 -20.60 8.20
N HIS A 11 7.90 -20.55 7.07
CA HIS A 11 8.45 -20.32 5.75
C HIS A 11 8.05 -18.94 5.28
N ARG A 12 9.05 -18.07 5.10
CA ARG A 12 8.85 -16.78 4.45
C ARG A 12 8.74 -17.02 2.96
N LEU A 13 7.53 -16.90 2.42
CA LEU A 13 7.23 -17.12 1.01
C LEU A 13 8.03 -16.15 0.14
N SER A 14 8.66 -16.67 -0.91
CA SER A 14 9.23 -15.84 -1.96
C SER A 14 8.14 -15.20 -2.82
N LYS A 15 8.50 -14.18 -3.61
CA LYS A 15 7.58 -13.62 -4.62
C LYS A 15 7.17 -14.67 -5.65
N GLU A 16 8.05 -15.63 -5.96
CA GLU A 16 7.79 -16.75 -6.85
C GLU A 16 6.75 -17.71 -6.26
N ASP A 17 6.86 -18.04 -4.96
CA ASP A 17 5.89 -18.89 -4.25
C ASP A 17 4.49 -18.25 -4.29
N LEU A 18 4.40 -16.94 -4.03
CA LEU A 18 3.15 -16.19 -4.08
C LEU A 18 2.56 -16.15 -5.50
N ALA A 19 3.38 -15.85 -6.50
CA ALA A 19 2.95 -15.82 -7.91
C ALA A 19 2.44 -17.19 -8.38
N PHE A 20 3.17 -18.25 -8.03
CA PHE A 20 2.78 -19.62 -8.33
C PHE A 20 1.44 -19.99 -7.69
N GLN A 21 1.24 -19.65 -6.42
CA GLN A 21 -0.01 -19.95 -5.71
C GLN A 21 -1.21 -19.20 -6.32
N VAL A 22 -1.05 -17.94 -6.74
CA VAL A 22 -2.13 -17.18 -7.42
C VAL A 22 -2.49 -17.82 -8.77
N GLN A 23 -1.50 -18.25 -9.55
CA GLN A 23 -1.75 -18.97 -10.82
C GLN A 23 -2.48 -20.29 -10.59
N LYS A 24 -2.06 -21.05 -9.58
CA LYS A 24 -2.70 -22.30 -9.17
C LYS A 24 -4.14 -22.07 -8.74
N TYR A 25 -4.41 -21.02 -7.96
CA TYR A 25 -5.76 -20.65 -7.53
C TYR A 25 -6.69 -20.38 -8.72
N VAL A 26 -6.26 -19.58 -9.69
CA VAL A 26 -7.03 -19.32 -10.91
C VAL A 26 -7.36 -20.61 -11.67
N LYS A 27 -6.40 -21.52 -11.79
CA LYS A 27 -6.56 -22.81 -12.48
C LYS A 27 -7.51 -23.75 -11.73
N ASP A 28 -7.27 -23.95 -10.44
CA ASP A 28 -7.98 -24.93 -9.61
C ASP A 28 -9.48 -24.57 -9.47
N PHE A 29 -9.81 -23.28 -9.47
CA PHE A 29 -11.19 -22.78 -9.42
C PHE A 29 -11.79 -22.41 -10.78
N ASN A 30 -11.08 -22.65 -11.89
CA ASN A 30 -11.51 -22.31 -13.25
C ASN A 30 -12.05 -20.86 -13.36
N LEU A 31 -11.30 -19.90 -12.82
CA LEU A 31 -11.75 -18.51 -12.76
C LEU A 31 -11.68 -17.85 -14.15
N ASN A 32 -12.76 -17.17 -14.54
CA ASN A 32 -12.81 -16.38 -15.76
C ASN A 32 -11.91 -15.14 -15.64
N MET A 33 -10.70 -15.21 -16.19
CA MET A 33 -9.72 -14.13 -16.13
C MET A 33 -9.33 -13.66 -17.54
N ILE A 34 -9.29 -12.34 -17.73
CA ILE A 34 -8.74 -11.71 -18.94
C ILE A 34 -7.49 -10.94 -18.52
N THR A 35 -6.33 -11.37 -19.01
CA THR A 35 -5.06 -10.66 -18.81
C THR A 35 -4.76 -9.74 -19.98
N SER A 36 -3.79 -8.84 -19.81
CA SER A 36 -3.44 -7.84 -20.82
C SER A 36 -4.64 -6.98 -21.26
N ALA A 37 -5.50 -6.64 -20.30
CA ALA A 37 -6.68 -5.82 -20.51
C ALA A 37 -6.47 -4.44 -19.90
N GLN A 38 -6.58 -3.39 -20.72
CA GLN A 38 -6.52 -2.01 -20.25
C GLN A 38 -7.91 -1.39 -20.26
N ILE A 39 -8.41 -1.00 -19.09
CA ILE A 39 -9.70 -0.29 -18.97
C ILE A 39 -9.59 1.05 -19.71
N GLN A 40 -10.54 1.32 -20.60
CA GLN A 40 -10.61 2.54 -21.40
C GLN A 40 -11.77 3.44 -20.98
N TRP A 41 -12.83 2.88 -20.41
CA TRP A 41 -13.99 3.63 -19.96
C TRP A 41 -14.88 2.79 -19.05
N THR A 42 -15.41 3.39 -17.99
CA THR A 42 -16.39 2.79 -17.09
C THR A 42 -17.57 3.73 -16.92
N GLU A 43 -18.78 3.20 -17.08
CA GLU A 43 -20.03 3.95 -16.97
C GLU A 43 -21.02 3.18 -16.09
N TYR A 44 -21.76 3.90 -15.25
CA TYR A 44 -22.91 3.37 -14.54
C TYR A 44 -24.19 4.04 -15.03
N ASP A 45 -25.21 3.23 -15.32
CA ASP A 45 -26.54 3.69 -15.72
C ASP A 45 -27.54 3.47 -14.56
N PRO A 46 -27.96 4.53 -13.85
CA PRO A 46 -28.92 4.42 -12.76
C PRO A 46 -30.30 3.89 -13.17
N SER A 47 -30.70 4.11 -14.44
CA SER A 47 -32.03 3.69 -14.93
C SER A 47 -32.12 2.18 -15.11
N THR A 48 -31.04 1.55 -15.55
CA THR A 48 -30.96 0.10 -15.76
C THR A 48 -30.26 -0.64 -14.62
N LYS A 49 -29.60 0.10 -13.71
CA LYS A 49 -28.70 -0.41 -12.66
C LYS A 49 -27.67 -1.36 -13.27
N ARG A 50 -26.95 -0.86 -14.28
CA ARG A 50 -25.92 -1.61 -15.00
C ARG A 50 -24.64 -0.81 -15.10
N TRP A 51 -23.54 -1.54 -14.96
CA TRP A 51 -22.19 -1.08 -15.23
C TRP A 51 -21.79 -1.51 -16.63
N THR A 52 -21.13 -0.61 -17.36
CA THR A 52 -20.51 -0.88 -18.66
C THR A 52 -19.02 -0.57 -18.55
N VAL A 53 -18.18 -1.57 -18.77
CA VAL A 53 -16.72 -1.45 -18.74
C VAL A 53 -16.17 -1.74 -20.13
N LYS A 54 -15.60 -0.74 -20.80
CA LYS A 54 -14.91 -0.89 -22.07
C LYS A 54 -13.42 -1.04 -21.81
N PHE A 55 -12.80 -2.02 -22.44
CA PHE A 55 -11.38 -2.29 -22.28
C PHE A 55 -10.74 -2.77 -23.58
N GLN A 56 -9.45 -2.49 -23.71
CA GLN A 56 -8.63 -2.91 -24.84
C GLN A 56 -7.87 -4.19 -24.48
N THR A 57 -7.84 -5.15 -25.42
CA THR A 57 -7.02 -6.36 -25.34
C THR A 57 -6.15 -6.48 -26.60
N PRO A 58 -5.16 -7.39 -26.65
CA PRO A 58 -4.44 -7.66 -27.90
C PRO A 58 -5.35 -8.11 -29.05
N ALA A 59 -6.51 -8.71 -28.76
CA ALA A 59 -7.51 -9.15 -29.73
C ALA A 59 -8.54 -8.07 -30.10
N GLY A 60 -8.31 -6.82 -29.70
CA GLY A 60 -9.18 -5.67 -29.95
C GLY A 60 -10.00 -5.23 -28.74
N GLN A 61 -10.84 -4.22 -28.96
CA GLN A 61 -11.72 -3.65 -27.93
C GLN A 61 -12.82 -4.65 -27.54
N ARG A 62 -13.16 -4.67 -26.25
CA ARG A 62 -14.22 -5.49 -25.66
C ARG A 62 -15.04 -4.65 -24.68
N THR A 63 -16.25 -5.12 -24.38
CA THR A 63 -17.16 -4.49 -23.42
C THR A 63 -17.71 -5.56 -22.48
N ALA A 64 -17.62 -5.32 -21.17
CA ALA A 64 -18.31 -6.11 -20.16
C ALA A 64 -19.50 -5.30 -19.60
N ILE A 65 -20.63 -5.98 -19.40
CA ILE A 65 -21.82 -5.40 -18.78
C ILE A 65 -22.14 -6.22 -17.53
N SER A 66 -22.28 -5.56 -16.38
CA SER A 66 -22.53 -6.23 -15.10
C SER A 66 -23.52 -5.46 -14.23
N LYS A 67 -24.06 -6.14 -13.21
CA LYS A 67 -24.85 -5.51 -12.14
C LYS A 67 -23.95 -4.92 -11.04
N HIS A 68 -22.74 -5.48 -10.90
CA HIS A 68 -21.82 -5.17 -9.82
C HIS A 68 -20.39 -5.04 -10.34
N VAL A 69 -19.62 -4.14 -9.73
CA VAL A 69 -18.18 -3.91 -10.00
C VAL A 69 -17.43 -3.89 -8.67
N VAL A 70 -16.29 -4.57 -8.63
CA VAL A 70 -15.36 -4.54 -7.49
C VAL A 70 -14.03 -3.97 -7.98
N MET A 71 -13.61 -2.86 -7.41
CA MET A 71 -12.30 -2.27 -7.66
C MET A 71 -11.28 -2.93 -6.73
N ALA A 72 -10.45 -3.82 -7.29
CA ALA A 72 -9.45 -4.60 -6.56
C ALA A 72 -8.02 -4.30 -7.04
N THR A 73 -7.71 -3.03 -7.27
CA THR A 73 -6.43 -2.57 -7.83
C THR A 73 -5.31 -2.42 -6.80
N GLY A 74 -5.61 -2.61 -5.52
CA GLY A 74 -4.73 -2.19 -4.44
C GLY A 74 -4.74 -0.66 -4.24
N ILE A 75 -4.07 -0.22 -3.18
CA ILE A 75 -3.92 1.19 -2.79
C ILE A 75 -2.49 1.38 -2.32
N GLY A 76 -1.85 2.50 -2.68
CA GLY A 76 -0.46 2.78 -2.34
C GLY A 76 0.53 2.00 -3.19
N SER A 77 0.21 1.78 -4.47
CA SER A 77 1.06 1.05 -5.42
C SER A 77 0.95 1.55 -6.87
N GLN A 78 0.08 2.52 -7.14
CA GLN A 78 -0.21 2.95 -8.51
C GLN A 78 0.53 4.23 -8.91
N LYS A 79 0.80 5.13 -7.95
CA LYS A 79 1.44 6.43 -8.21
C LYS A 79 2.67 6.60 -7.34
N VAL A 80 3.85 6.49 -7.95
CA VAL A 80 5.11 6.69 -7.25
C VAL A 80 5.17 8.09 -6.63
N ASN A 81 5.66 8.20 -5.40
CA ASN A 81 5.86 9.48 -4.74
C ASN A 81 7.33 9.87 -4.89
N ILE A 82 7.66 10.76 -5.81
CA ILE A 82 8.99 11.37 -5.90
C ILE A 82 8.85 12.84 -5.49
N PRO A 83 9.52 13.30 -4.42
CA PRO A 83 9.50 14.70 -4.03
C PRO A 83 9.97 15.61 -5.19
N SER A 84 9.45 16.83 -5.24
CA SER A 84 10.00 17.84 -6.16
C SER A 84 11.36 18.29 -5.63
N ILE A 85 12.42 18.02 -6.38
CA ILE A 85 13.80 18.38 -6.05
C ILE A 85 14.30 19.36 -7.10
N ALA A 86 14.89 20.47 -6.65
CA ALA A 86 15.43 21.48 -7.56
C ALA A 86 16.57 20.92 -8.42
N ASP A 87 16.81 21.56 -9.55
CA ASP A 87 18.02 21.37 -10.37
C ASP A 87 18.26 19.96 -10.93
N SER A 88 17.22 19.13 -11.07
CA SER A 88 17.31 17.75 -11.58
C SER A 88 18.02 17.62 -12.94
N HIS A 89 17.97 18.65 -13.77
CA HIS A 89 18.65 18.70 -15.07
C HIS A 89 20.19 18.69 -14.97
N LEU A 90 20.75 19.08 -13.82
CA LEU A 90 22.20 19.09 -13.58
C LEU A 90 22.76 17.68 -13.41
N TYR A 91 22.01 16.79 -12.78
CA TYR A 91 22.47 15.45 -12.45
C TYR A 91 22.41 14.53 -13.67
N LYS A 92 23.53 13.87 -13.96
CA LYS A 92 23.66 12.91 -15.08
C LYS A 92 23.74 11.45 -14.64
N GLY A 93 23.75 11.20 -13.33
CA GLY A 93 23.72 9.85 -12.76
C GLY A 93 22.33 9.21 -12.86
N VAL A 94 22.21 8.00 -12.33
CA VAL A 94 20.95 7.27 -12.32
C VAL A 94 20.05 7.84 -11.23
N SER A 95 18.82 8.25 -11.57
CA SER A 95 17.81 8.63 -10.57
C SER A 95 16.52 7.88 -10.83
N ILE A 96 16.13 7.00 -9.91
CA ILE A 96 14.97 6.11 -10.10
C ILE A 96 14.15 5.96 -8.80
N HIS A 97 12.85 5.72 -8.94
CA HIS A 97 12.01 5.25 -7.83
C HIS A 97 12.19 3.75 -7.59
N SER A 98 11.97 3.29 -6.37
CA SER A 98 12.07 1.87 -5.99
C SER A 98 11.18 0.95 -6.83
N GLU A 99 10.02 1.42 -7.28
CA GLU A 99 9.14 0.70 -8.23
C GLU A 99 9.85 0.30 -9.54
N HIS A 100 10.80 1.12 -9.99
CA HIS A 100 11.59 0.86 -11.19
C HIS A 100 12.93 0.19 -10.89
N TYR A 101 13.29 0.04 -9.62
CA TYR A 101 14.46 -0.72 -9.20
C TYR A 101 14.24 -2.20 -9.51
N LYS A 102 15.28 -2.88 -10.02
CA LYS A 102 15.25 -4.32 -10.31
C LYS A 102 16.27 -5.08 -9.47
N ASN A 103 17.52 -4.62 -9.50
CA ASN A 103 18.62 -5.08 -8.66
C ASN A 103 19.81 -4.12 -8.82
N ALA A 104 20.81 -4.26 -7.95
CA ALA A 104 22.00 -3.44 -7.95
C ALA A 104 22.90 -3.67 -9.18
N GLU A 105 22.85 -4.86 -9.79
CA GLU A 105 23.59 -5.16 -11.03
C GLU A 105 23.16 -4.24 -12.19
N LYS A 106 21.86 -3.91 -12.29
CA LYS A 106 21.37 -2.92 -13.28
C LYS A 106 21.89 -1.50 -13.05
N LEU A 107 22.28 -1.15 -11.82
CA LEU A 107 22.95 0.12 -11.55
C LEU A 107 24.43 0.06 -11.97
N LYS A 108 25.12 -1.04 -11.67
CA LYS A 108 26.51 -1.28 -12.10
C LYS A 108 26.68 -1.32 -13.62
N GLU A 109 25.74 -1.95 -14.33
CA GLU A 109 25.70 -1.94 -15.80
C GLU A 109 25.64 -0.51 -16.38
N LYS A 110 25.07 0.44 -15.61
CA LYS A 110 25.04 1.88 -15.95
C LYS A 110 26.26 2.65 -15.42
N GLY A 111 27.27 1.94 -14.90
CA GLY A 111 28.52 2.52 -14.41
C GLY A 111 28.51 3.00 -12.96
N ALA A 112 27.43 2.76 -12.20
CA ALA A 112 27.36 3.19 -10.81
C ALA A 112 28.35 2.43 -9.92
N LYS A 113 29.09 3.16 -9.08
CA LYS A 113 29.97 2.62 -8.02
C LYS A 113 29.46 2.98 -6.63
N SER A 114 28.58 3.98 -6.55
CA SER A 114 27.98 4.49 -5.34
C SER A 114 26.47 4.70 -5.51
N ALA A 115 25.73 4.50 -4.42
CA ALA A 115 24.29 4.66 -4.40
C ALA A 115 23.83 5.37 -3.11
N ILE A 116 22.82 6.22 -3.23
CA ILE A 116 22.12 6.79 -2.08
C ILE A 116 20.67 6.33 -2.12
N VAL A 117 20.23 5.74 -1.02
CA VAL A 117 18.87 5.27 -0.81
C VAL A 117 18.12 6.32 -0.01
N ILE A 118 17.11 6.95 -0.60
CA ILE A 118 16.31 7.99 0.05
C ILE A 118 15.09 7.35 0.71
N GLY A 119 15.09 7.27 2.04
CA GLY A 119 14.06 6.61 2.83
C GLY A 119 14.65 5.57 3.78
N SER A 120 13.83 5.14 4.75
CA SER A 120 14.25 4.28 5.86
C SER A 120 13.22 3.21 6.24
N ALA A 121 12.23 2.97 5.38
CA ALA A 121 11.27 1.87 5.54
C ALA A 121 11.80 0.57 4.91
N ASN A 122 11.00 -0.51 4.94
CA ASN A 122 11.39 -1.84 4.43
C ASN A 122 12.10 -1.85 3.08
N THR A 123 11.50 -1.25 2.04
CA THR A 123 12.11 -1.20 0.70
C THR A 123 13.49 -0.53 0.69
N ALA A 124 13.70 0.48 1.54
CA ALA A 124 14.99 1.16 1.63
C ALA A 124 16.06 0.26 2.22
N PHE A 125 15.75 -0.50 3.28
CA PHE A 125 16.69 -1.48 3.86
C PHE A 125 16.97 -2.65 2.92
N ASP A 126 15.97 -3.15 2.19
CA ASP A 126 16.16 -4.20 1.19
C ASP A 126 17.11 -3.75 0.08
N ILE A 127 16.89 -2.54 -0.47
CA ILE A 127 17.74 -1.97 -1.52
C ILE A 127 19.12 -1.60 -0.98
N LEU A 128 19.23 -1.11 0.25
CA LEU A 128 20.52 -0.87 0.92
C LEU A 128 21.34 -2.17 0.97
N GLY A 129 20.72 -3.27 1.39
CA GLY A 129 21.33 -4.59 1.45
C GLY A 129 21.77 -5.13 0.08
N ASP A 130 20.90 -5.00 -0.93
CA ASP A 130 21.21 -5.42 -2.31
C ASP A 130 22.37 -4.60 -2.91
N CYS A 131 22.34 -3.27 -2.77
CA CYS A 131 23.42 -2.39 -3.23
C CYS A 131 24.76 -2.68 -2.54
N HIS A 132 24.74 -2.84 -1.21
CA HIS A 132 25.95 -3.20 -0.46
C HIS A 132 26.49 -4.57 -0.89
N SER A 133 25.62 -5.58 -1.04
CA SER A 133 26.02 -6.94 -1.44
C SER A 133 26.62 -6.98 -2.85
N ALA A 134 26.18 -6.09 -3.74
CA ALA A 134 26.76 -5.94 -5.08
C ALA A 134 28.06 -5.12 -5.11
N GLY A 135 28.54 -4.62 -3.96
CA GLY A 135 29.79 -3.87 -3.81
C GLY A 135 29.68 -2.36 -4.04
N LEU A 136 28.47 -1.79 -4.06
CA LEU A 136 28.28 -0.35 -4.18
C LEU A 136 28.56 0.35 -2.85
N LYS A 137 29.29 1.48 -2.89
CA LYS A 137 29.39 2.38 -1.74
C LYS A 137 28.01 2.99 -1.48
N THR A 138 27.32 2.50 -0.46
CA THR A 138 25.90 2.81 -0.26
C THR A 138 25.71 3.70 0.97
N THR A 139 24.84 4.70 0.84
CA THR A 139 24.43 5.60 1.94
C THR A 139 22.91 5.63 2.04
N MET A 140 22.36 5.58 3.24
CA MET A 140 20.93 5.79 3.49
C MET A 140 20.68 7.22 3.95
N ASN A 141 19.73 7.93 3.31
CA ASN A 141 19.23 9.20 3.82
C ASN A 141 17.94 8.99 4.63
N VAL A 142 17.94 9.53 5.85
CA VAL A 142 16.86 9.36 6.82
C VAL A 142 16.44 10.74 7.29
N ARG A 143 15.44 11.34 6.64
CA ARG A 143 15.04 12.73 6.90
C ARG A 143 14.42 12.97 8.28
N SER A 144 13.80 11.95 8.86
CA SER A 144 13.01 12.04 10.09
C SER A 144 13.07 10.72 10.86
N PRO A 145 12.66 10.71 12.14
CA PRO A 145 12.65 9.48 12.91
C PRO A 145 11.86 8.34 12.26
N THR A 146 12.37 7.12 12.42
CA THR A 146 11.78 5.89 11.86
C THR A 146 11.35 4.97 12.99
N TYR A 147 10.06 4.62 13.01
CA TYR A 147 9.55 3.60 13.91
C TYR A 147 9.97 2.20 13.44
N MET A 148 10.69 1.47 14.27
CA MET A 148 11.20 0.13 13.99
C MET A 148 10.55 -0.91 14.89
N ILE A 149 10.15 -2.03 14.30
CA ILE A 149 9.60 -3.19 15.00
C ILE A 149 10.43 -4.41 14.60
N PRO A 150 11.04 -5.14 15.54
CA PRO A 150 11.71 -6.40 15.23
C PRO A 150 10.76 -7.42 14.64
N VAL A 151 11.20 -8.15 13.62
CA VAL A 151 10.38 -9.21 13.03
C VAL A 151 10.05 -10.30 14.05
N GLU A 152 10.91 -10.54 15.05
CA GLU A 152 10.64 -11.49 16.13
C GLU A 152 9.41 -11.11 16.96
N HIS A 153 9.11 -9.81 17.09
CA HIS A 153 7.91 -9.34 17.80
C HIS A 153 6.64 -9.60 16.99
N LEU A 154 6.74 -9.57 15.65
CA LEU A 154 5.64 -9.92 14.76
C LEU A 154 5.44 -11.43 14.67
N ASP A 155 6.53 -12.20 14.59
CA ASP A 155 6.51 -13.66 14.52
C ASP A 155 6.16 -14.31 15.88
N HIS A 156 6.08 -13.53 16.97
CA HIS A 156 5.71 -14.03 18.29
C HIS A 156 4.30 -14.69 18.28
N PRO A 157 4.06 -15.80 19.01
CA PRO A 157 2.75 -16.48 19.04
C PRO A 157 1.54 -15.64 19.48
N ALA A 158 1.79 -14.56 20.23
CA ALA A 158 0.77 -13.58 20.65
C ALA A 158 0.48 -12.50 19.59
N SER A 159 1.26 -12.48 18.51
CA SER A 159 1.15 -11.60 17.34
C SER A 159 0.89 -12.49 16.11
N LEU A 160 1.43 -12.18 14.93
CA LEU A 160 1.20 -12.97 13.70
C LEU A 160 1.61 -14.45 13.81
N GLY A 161 2.46 -14.84 14.76
CA GLY A 161 2.72 -16.25 15.08
C GLY A 161 1.45 -17.04 15.48
N ALA A 162 0.34 -16.39 15.82
CA ALA A 162 -0.95 -17.03 16.03
C ALA A 162 -1.45 -17.85 14.82
N TYR A 163 -0.97 -17.53 13.61
CA TYR A 163 -1.28 -18.29 12.39
C TYR A 163 -0.74 -19.73 12.40
N ASP A 164 0.30 -20.01 13.19
CA ASP A 164 0.83 -21.37 13.38
C ASP A 164 -0.15 -22.28 14.12
N ALA A 165 -1.05 -21.71 14.93
CA ALA A 165 -2.09 -22.45 15.65
C ALA A 165 -3.35 -22.71 14.79
N GLY A 166 -3.42 -22.17 13.57
CA GLY A 166 -4.51 -22.39 12.63
C GLY A 166 -5.09 -21.09 12.05
N VAL A 167 -5.28 -21.13 10.73
CA VAL A 167 -5.71 -20.01 9.88
C VAL A 167 -7.04 -19.38 10.32
N GLU A 168 -8.07 -20.20 10.54
CA GLU A 168 -9.40 -19.73 10.97
C GLU A 168 -9.38 -19.15 12.39
N ARG A 169 -8.62 -19.77 13.30
CA ARG A 169 -8.49 -19.30 14.67
C ARG A 169 -7.80 -17.94 14.73
N ALA A 170 -6.68 -17.79 14.00
CA ALA A 170 -5.95 -16.54 13.92
C ALA A 170 -6.80 -15.42 13.31
N ASP A 171 -7.50 -15.69 12.19
CA ASP A 171 -8.42 -14.71 11.61
C ASP A 171 -9.48 -14.25 12.59
N ASN A 172 -10.10 -15.17 13.36
CA ASN A 172 -11.07 -14.79 14.39
C ASN A 172 -10.46 -13.91 15.49
N ILE A 173 -9.21 -14.16 15.90
CA ILE A 173 -8.52 -13.32 16.90
C ILE A 173 -8.32 -11.90 16.38
N PHE A 174 -7.86 -11.75 15.14
CA PHE A 174 -7.46 -10.44 14.61
C PHE A 174 -8.60 -9.64 13.98
N MET A 175 -9.60 -10.30 13.40
CA MET A 175 -10.57 -9.64 12.52
C MET A 175 -11.96 -9.48 13.15
N THR A 176 -12.14 -9.84 14.43
CA THR A 176 -13.42 -9.70 15.14
C THR A 176 -13.46 -8.55 16.14
N LEU A 177 -12.31 -7.94 16.45
CA LEU A 177 -12.24 -6.76 17.30
C LEU A 177 -12.44 -5.48 16.46
N PRO A 178 -13.07 -4.44 17.03
CA PRO A 178 -13.08 -3.12 16.39
C PRO A 178 -11.65 -2.65 16.15
N SER A 179 -11.38 -2.12 14.95
CA SER A 179 -10.00 -1.82 14.50
C SER A 179 -9.26 -0.88 15.46
N PHE A 180 -9.98 0.09 16.05
CA PHE A 180 -9.41 1.00 17.04
C PHE A 180 -8.97 0.29 18.34
N ILE A 181 -9.73 -0.71 18.80
CA ILE A 181 -9.40 -1.47 20.02
C ILE A 181 -8.22 -2.40 19.77
N ASP A 182 -8.25 -3.13 18.64
CA ASP A 182 -7.15 -3.99 18.22
C ASP A 182 -5.83 -3.21 18.12
N ALA A 183 -5.87 -2.00 17.54
CA ALA A 183 -4.71 -1.13 17.47
C ALA A 183 -4.09 -0.79 18.83
N GLN A 184 -4.90 -0.57 19.87
CA GLN A 184 -4.38 -0.29 21.21
C GLN A 184 -3.81 -1.54 21.90
N ILE A 185 -4.45 -2.70 21.71
CA ILE A 185 -3.95 -3.98 22.23
C ILE A 185 -2.60 -4.32 21.58
N ALA A 186 -2.52 -4.22 20.25
CA ALA A 186 -1.29 -4.45 19.50
C ALA A 186 -0.18 -3.48 19.92
N ARG A 187 -0.50 -2.20 20.14
CA ARG A 187 0.46 -1.22 20.67
C ARG A 187 0.99 -1.65 22.04
N GLY A 188 0.11 -2.00 22.98
CA GLY A 188 0.52 -2.46 24.32
C GLY A 188 1.40 -3.70 24.30
N LEU A 189 1.06 -4.68 23.45
CA LEU A 189 1.84 -5.90 23.26
C LEU A 189 3.25 -5.61 22.74
N LEU A 190 3.35 -4.83 21.66
CA LEU A 190 4.64 -4.46 21.05
C LEU A 190 5.49 -3.60 22.01
N ALA A 191 4.86 -2.68 22.77
CA ALA A 191 5.55 -1.90 23.79
C ALA A 191 6.12 -2.80 24.91
N ASN A 192 5.34 -3.79 25.35
CA ASN A 192 5.79 -4.78 26.33
C ASN A 192 7.00 -5.58 25.82
N PHE A 193 6.98 -6.05 24.56
CA PHE A 193 8.15 -6.73 23.99
C PHE A 193 9.37 -5.82 23.90
N ALA A 194 9.20 -4.60 23.39
CA ALA A 194 10.31 -3.64 23.31
C ALA A 194 10.89 -3.29 24.70
N SER A 195 10.05 -3.19 25.73
CA SER A 195 10.51 -2.91 27.11
C SER A 195 11.42 -4.00 27.71
N GLN A 196 11.34 -5.22 27.19
CA GLN A 196 12.21 -6.34 27.60
C GLN A 196 13.58 -6.31 26.92
N GLU A 197 13.74 -5.47 25.90
CA GLU A 197 14.96 -5.34 25.09
C GLU A 197 15.38 -3.86 24.94
N PRO A 198 15.56 -3.10 26.04
CA PRO A 198 15.76 -1.65 26.01
C PRO A 198 17.02 -1.19 25.26
N ASP A 199 17.93 -2.13 24.98
CA ASP A 199 19.23 -1.86 24.38
C ASP A 199 19.28 -2.23 22.89
N ARG A 200 18.21 -2.82 22.35
CA ARG A 200 18.20 -3.41 20.99
C ARG A 200 18.69 -2.45 19.91
N TYR A 201 18.23 -1.20 19.95
CA TYR A 201 18.59 -0.19 18.95
C TYR A 201 19.65 0.82 19.41
N LYS A 202 20.32 0.61 20.56
CA LYS A 202 21.37 1.52 21.05
C LYS A 202 22.53 1.66 20.08
N ALA A 203 22.98 0.55 19.49
CA ALA A 203 24.06 0.56 18.50
C ALA A 203 23.68 1.38 17.25
N LEU A 204 22.45 1.20 16.76
CA LEU A 204 21.95 1.96 15.61
C LEU A 204 21.83 3.45 15.96
N ALA A 205 21.26 3.80 17.10
CA ALA A 205 21.15 5.19 17.55
C ALA A 205 22.54 5.87 17.67
N ALA A 206 23.56 5.14 18.13
CA ALA A 206 24.93 5.65 18.25
C ALA A 206 25.57 6.04 16.90
N THR A 207 25.06 5.51 15.77
CA THR A 207 25.48 5.92 14.42
C THR A 207 24.89 7.26 13.97
N GLY A 208 23.99 7.85 14.77
CA GLY A 208 23.22 9.05 14.43
C GLY A 208 21.88 8.76 13.72
N PHE A 209 21.51 7.49 13.54
CA PHE A 209 20.21 7.12 12.99
C PHE A 209 19.07 7.48 13.97
N PRO A 210 18.03 8.22 13.54
CA PRO A 210 16.93 8.63 14.41
C PRO A 210 15.89 7.49 14.53
N VAL A 211 16.18 6.49 15.36
CA VAL A 211 15.30 5.34 15.59
C VAL A 211 14.28 5.61 16.69
N LEU A 212 13.05 5.14 16.48
CA LEU A 212 12.01 5.00 17.51
C LEU A 212 11.61 3.53 17.59
N ASP A 213 11.34 3.02 18.79
CA ASP A 213 10.78 1.68 18.99
C ASP A 213 9.38 1.74 19.61
N SER A 214 8.82 0.56 19.90
CA SER A 214 7.45 0.42 20.41
C SER A 214 7.27 0.93 21.84
N THR A 215 8.34 1.28 22.57
CA THR A 215 8.22 1.92 23.89
C THR A 215 7.84 3.40 23.78
N ASN A 216 8.04 4.02 22.61
CA ASN A 216 7.63 5.39 22.37
C ASN A 216 6.09 5.50 22.29
N PRO A 217 5.45 6.37 23.07
CA PRO A 217 3.99 6.47 23.12
C PRO A 217 3.35 7.01 21.83
N GLU A 218 4.12 7.62 20.94
CA GLU A 218 3.64 8.08 19.63
C GLU A 218 3.74 6.99 18.55
N CYS A 219 4.30 5.82 18.88
CA CYS A 219 4.48 4.71 17.94
C CYS A 219 3.35 3.67 18.08
N ALA A 220 2.61 3.46 17.00
CA ALA A 220 1.58 2.44 16.90
C ALA A 220 1.55 1.85 15.49
N LEU A 221 1.87 0.57 15.35
CA LEU A 221 2.01 -0.08 14.04
C LEU A 221 0.72 -0.01 13.22
N MET A 222 -0.43 -0.23 13.87
CA MET A 222 -1.73 -0.15 13.19
C MET A 222 -2.04 1.26 12.67
N GLN A 223 -1.63 2.32 13.37
CA GLN A 223 -1.75 3.68 12.85
C GLN A 223 -0.88 3.88 11.60
N ASN A 224 0.35 3.37 11.60
CA ASN A 224 1.21 3.41 10.41
C ASN A 224 0.61 2.68 9.20
N LEU A 225 0.00 1.51 9.43
CA LEU A 225 -0.61 0.70 8.37
C LEU A 225 -1.92 1.32 7.86
N ILE A 226 -2.82 1.71 8.77
CA ILE A 226 -4.18 2.14 8.45
C ILE A 226 -4.24 3.60 8.01
N GLU A 227 -3.51 4.52 8.66
CA GLU A 227 -3.61 5.96 8.38
C GLU A 227 -2.55 6.44 7.39
N ARG A 228 -1.34 5.87 7.46
CA ARG A 228 -0.18 6.38 6.72
C ARG A 228 0.22 5.51 5.53
N ALA A 229 -0.21 4.24 5.51
CA ALA A 229 0.25 3.19 4.61
C ALA A 229 1.80 3.13 4.53
N GLY A 230 2.47 3.25 5.67
CA GLY A 230 3.93 3.25 5.75
C GLY A 230 4.50 4.04 6.94
N GLY A 231 5.78 4.41 6.86
CA GLY A 231 6.47 5.17 7.91
C GLY A 231 6.93 4.32 9.10
N HIS A 232 7.09 3.03 8.88
CA HIS A 232 7.71 2.09 9.81
C HIS A 232 8.69 1.19 9.05
N TYR A 233 9.54 0.49 9.79
CA TYR A 233 10.37 -0.59 9.28
C TYR A 233 10.17 -1.82 10.15
N VAL A 234 9.78 -2.93 9.52
CA VAL A 234 9.88 -4.25 10.15
C VAL A 234 11.32 -4.74 10.00
N ASP A 235 12.04 -4.78 11.11
CA ASP A 235 13.44 -5.10 11.14
C ASP A 235 13.70 -6.60 11.05
N VAL A 236 14.26 -7.01 9.91
CA VAL A 236 14.68 -8.38 9.61
C VAL A 236 16.20 -8.56 9.69
N GLY A 237 16.91 -7.59 10.29
CA GLY A 237 18.37 -7.58 10.43
C GLY A 237 19.10 -6.57 9.54
N GLY A 238 18.37 -5.79 8.73
CA GLY A 238 18.93 -4.79 7.82
C GLY A 238 19.70 -3.66 8.51
N THR A 239 19.44 -3.39 9.80
CA THR A 239 20.12 -2.33 10.56
C THR A 239 21.61 -2.60 10.76
N LYS A 240 22.04 -3.87 10.74
CA LYS A 240 23.43 -4.28 10.99
C LYS A 240 24.43 -3.63 10.05
N LEU A 241 24.04 -3.40 8.79
CA LEU A 241 24.91 -2.71 7.82
C LEU A 241 25.24 -1.27 8.26
N LEU A 242 24.31 -0.60 8.94
CA LEU A 242 24.50 0.74 9.46
C LEU A 242 25.28 0.71 10.78
N GLU A 243 24.89 -0.17 11.71
CA GLU A 243 25.55 -0.36 13.01
C GLU A 243 27.05 -0.68 12.88
N GLU A 244 27.41 -1.51 11.90
CA GLU A 244 28.78 -1.93 11.65
C GLU A 244 29.57 -0.97 10.75
N GLY A 245 28.96 0.15 10.34
CA GLY A 245 29.59 1.15 9.46
C GLY A 245 29.84 0.68 8.03
N LYS A 246 29.19 -0.41 7.60
CA LYS A 246 29.29 -0.97 6.24
C LYS A 246 28.53 -0.15 5.20
N ALA A 247 27.52 0.60 5.63
CA ALA A 247 26.85 1.61 4.82
C ALA A 247 26.76 2.95 5.57
N GLY A 248 26.80 4.05 4.82
CA GLY A 248 26.74 5.40 5.37
C GLY A 248 25.34 5.82 5.77
N ILE A 249 25.24 6.85 6.63
CA ILE A 249 23.98 7.45 7.06
C ILE A 249 24.02 8.96 6.85
N LYS A 250 22.97 9.51 6.26
CA LYS A 250 22.70 10.95 6.16
C LYS A 250 21.38 11.25 6.86
N ALA A 251 21.43 11.50 8.17
CA ALA A 251 20.26 11.62 9.03
C ALA A 251 19.77 13.07 9.23
N ASN A 252 18.50 13.21 9.60
CA ASN A 252 17.81 14.44 10.02
C ASN A 252 17.83 15.59 9.00
N VAL A 253 18.04 15.26 7.74
CA VAL A 253 18.12 16.21 6.63
C VAL A 253 17.46 15.61 5.41
N GLU A 254 16.85 16.46 4.58
CA GLU A 254 16.18 16.03 3.35
C GLU A 254 16.91 16.58 2.12
N PRO A 255 16.90 15.85 1.00
CA PRO A 255 17.43 16.36 -0.26
C PRO A 255 16.57 17.54 -0.74
N VAL A 256 17.21 18.61 -1.18
CA VAL A 256 16.53 19.85 -1.63
C VAL A 256 16.88 20.24 -3.07
N ALA A 257 18.04 19.82 -3.56
CA ALA A 257 18.46 20.07 -4.94
C ALA A 257 19.42 18.97 -5.42
N TYR A 258 19.44 18.73 -6.72
CA TYR A 258 20.51 18.00 -7.37
C TYR A 258 21.75 18.88 -7.55
N THR A 259 22.92 18.26 -7.57
CA THR A 259 24.16 18.84 -8.06
C THR A 259 24.58 18.13 -9.35
N ALA A 260 25.68 18.57 -9.97
CA ALA A 260 26.22 17.86 -11.14
C ALA A 260 26.60 16.39 -10.83
N THR A 261 26.92 16.10 -9.56
CA THR A 261 27.52 14.85 -9.09
C THR A 261 26.69 14.12 -8.04
N GLY A 262 25.56 14.69 -7.57
CA GLY A 262 24.73 14.06 -6.55
C GLY A 262 23.63 14.96 -6.00
N LEU A 263 23.57 15.10 -4.68
CA LEU A 263 22.49 15.80 -3.96
C LEU A 263 23.02 16.85 -2.97
N ARG A 264 22.28 17.96 -2.85
CA ARG A 264 22.35 18.93 -1.76
C ARG A 264 21.21 18.68 -0.76
N PHE A 265 21.52 18.82 0.52
CA PHE A 265 20.57 18.64 1.62
C PHE A 265 20.17 19.95 2.28
N SER A 266 19.11 19.91 3.09
CA SER A 266 18.54 21.06 3.80
C SER A 266 19.49 21.77 4.77
N ASP A 267 20.53 21.09 5.25
CA ASP A 267 21.62 21.67 6.06
C ASP A 267 22.73 22.33 5.23
N GLY A 268 22.58 22.39 3.91
CA GLY A 268 23.58 22.91 2.97
C GLY A 268 24.70 21.93 2.60
N SER A 269 24.76 20.75 3.23
CA SER A 269 25.76 19.74 2.90
C SER A 269 25.46 19.03 1.56
N HIS A 270 26.46 18.30 1.06
CA HIS A 270 26.38 17.60 -0.22
C HIS A 270 26.87 16.15 -0.13
N ILE A 271 26.32 15.29 -0.98
CA ILE A 271 26.83 13.94 -1.24
C ILE A 271 26.96 13.75 -2.75
N ASP A 272 28.17 13.39 -3.19
CA ASP A 272 28.44 12.90 -4.54
C ASP A 272 28.08 11.41 -4.64
N VAL A 273 27.32 11.04 -5.67
CA VAL A 273 26.80 9.69 -5.84
C VAL A 273 26.42 9.40 -7.30
N ASP A 274 26.64 8.17 -7.75
CA ASP A 274 26.34 7.76 -9.14
C ASP A 274 24.87 7.36 -9.34
N ALA A 275 24.20 6.90 -8.28
CA ALA A 275 22.80 6.51 -8.30
C ALA A 275 22.00 7.07 -7.10
N VAL A 276 20.85 7.68 -7.37
CA VAL A 276 19.83 8.10 -6.39
C VAL A 276 18.62 7.16 -6.52
N ILE A 277 18.30 6.43 -5.45
CA ILE A 277 17.12 5.56 -5.40
C ILE A 277 16.10 6.13 -4.42
N TRP A 278 14.97 6.58 -4.97
CA TRP A 278 13.84 7.13 -4.21
C TRP A 278 12.99 5.99 -3.64
N CYS A 279 13.16 5.69 -2.35
CA CYS A 279 12.33 4.76 -1.58
C CYS A 279 11.26 5.52 -0.78
N THR A 280 10.58 6.44 -1.47
CA THR A 280 9.69 7.46 -0.89
C THR A 280 8.21 7.07 -0.94
N GLY A 281 7.93 5.80 -1.26
CA GLY A 281 6.61 5.19 -1.25
C GLY A 281 5.72 5.69 -2.38
N PHE A 282 4.42 5.66 -2.14
CA PHE A 282 3.42 5.97 -3.15
C PHE A 282 2.51 7.12 -2.70
N ALA A 283 2.02 7.88 -3.67
CA ALA A 283 1.18 9.05 -3.47
C ALA A 283 -0.31 8.71 -3.45
N ASP A 284 -0.71 7.54 -3.95
CA ASP A 284 -2.10 7.07 -4.01
C ASP A 284 -2.56 6.39 -2.72
N LYS A 285 -2.62 7.14 -1.62
CA LYS A 285 -3.08 6.63 -0.31
C LYS A 285 -4.59 6.61 -0.18
N ASN A 286 -5.31 7.23 -1.11
CA ASN A 286 -6.76 7.18 -1.17
C ASN A 286 -7.18 6.69 -2.55
N VAL A 287 -8.10 5.71 -2.62
CA VAL A 287 -8.58 5.19 -3.91
C VAL A 287 -9.10 6.30 -4.84
N ARG A 288 -9.61 7.40 -4.28
CA ARG A 288 -10.10 8.56 -5.05
C ARG A 288 -9.00 9.24 -5.88
N GLU A 289 -7.73 9.10 -5.50
CA GLU A 289 -6.58 9.71 -6.20
C GLU A 289 -6.24 8.99 -7.51
N THR A 290 -6.66 7.74 -7.65
CA THR A 290 -6.39 6.88 -8.81
C THR A 290 -7.65 6.42 -9.53
N ALA A 291 -8.82 6.49 -8.88
CA ALA A 291 -10.09 5.99 -9.41
C ALA A 291 -10.40 6.52 -10.81
N ILE A 292 -10.18 7.81 -11.09
CA ILE A 292 -10.45 8.39 -12.42
C ILE A 292 -9.65 7.63 -13.49
N GLU A 293 -8.35 7.46 -13.29
CA GLU A 293 -7.45 6.81 -14.25
C GLU A 293 -7.77 5.31 -14.39
N ILE A 294 -7.99 4.63 -13.26
CA ILE A 294 -8.35 3.19 -13.23
C ILE A 294 -9.66 2.93 -13.99
N LEU A 295 -10.63 3.83 -13.85
CA LEU A 295 -11.93 3.72 -14.51
C LEU A 295 -11.90 4.14 -15.99
N GLY A 296 -10.73 4.54 -16.52
CA GLY A 296 -10.56 4.95 -17.93
C GLY A 296 -10.89 6.43 -18.20
N GLY A 297 -10.91 7.27 -17.17
CA GLY A 297 -11.02 8.72 -17.31
C GLY A 297 -9.66 9.40 -17.49
N SER A 298 -9.65 10.62 -18.06
CA SER A 298 -8.46 11.47 -18.09
C SER A 298 -8.48 12.51 -16.97
N ALA A 299 -7.36 12.69 -16.28
CA ALA A 299 -7.17 13.77 -15.31
C ALA A 299 -7.14 15.16 -15.99
N SER A 300 -6.69 15.25 -17.25
CA SER A 300 -6.45 16.50 -17.98
C SER A 300 -7.65 17.09 -18.72
N GLN A 301 -8.79 16.42 -18.76
CA GLN A 301 -10.03 17.01 -19.30
C GLN A 301 -10.64 18.02 -18.31
N ALA A 302 -9.88 18.96 -17.75
CA ALA A 302 -10.49 20.03 -16.96
C ALA A 302 -11.47 20.78 -17.87
N SER A 303 -12.77 20.62 -17.60
CA SER A 303 -13.84 21.44 -18.18
C SER A 303 -13.67 21.82 -19.66
N SER A 304 -13.45 20.86 -20.56
CA SER A 304 -13.94 21.05 -21.91
C SER A 304 -15.43 20.71 -21.84
N SER A 305 -16.22 21.73 -21.54
CA SER A 305 -17.64 21.77 -21.83
C SER A 305 -17.86 21.33 -23.29
N SER A 306 -18.09 20.04 -23.51
CA SER A 306 -19.18 19.69 -24.42
C SER A 306 -20.44 20.26 -23.78
N GLN A 307 -21.10 21.13 -24.52
CA GLN A 307 -22.20 22.02 -24.16
C GLN A 307 -23.48 21.35 -23.63
N ASN A 308 -23.40 20.24 -22.89
CA ASN A 308 -24.54 19.55 -22.30
C ASN A 308 -24.51 19.39 -20.76
N ASP A 309 -23.43 19.74 -20.06
CA ASP A 309 -23.28 19.41 -18.62
C ASP A 309 -23.58 20.56 -17.63
N ARG A 310 -24.42 21.52 -17.99
CA ARG A 310 -24.97 22.49 -17.02
C ARG A 310 -26.44 22.75 -17.25
N LYS A 311 -27.28 21.81 -16.82
CA LYS A 311 -28.64 22.06 -16.31
C LYS A 311 -29.16 20.80 -15.61
N GLY A 312 -29.46 20.92 -14.31
CA GLY A 312 -30.45 20.06 -13.65
C GLY A 312 -29.95 19.21 -12.49
N GLU A 313 -29.90 19.78 -11.29
CA GLU A 313 -30.45 19.06 -10.14
C GLU A 313 -31.96 18.91 -10.38
N ALA A 314 -32.36 17.85 -11.08
CA ALA A 314 -33.71 17.28 -11.11
C ALA A 314 -33.72 16.12 -12.12
N ASN A 315 -34.05 14.91 -11.65
CA ASN A 315 -34.29 13.65 -12.37
C ASN A 315 -33.06 12.74 -12.60
N GLY A 316 -33.06 11.61 -11.89
CA GLY A 316 -32.02 10.57 -11.88
C GLY A 316 -31.88 9.74 -13.16
N THR A 317 -31.68 10.41 -14.30
CA THR A 317 -31.58 9.80 -15.65
C THR A 317 -30.22 9.98 -16.32
N GLN A 318 -29.26 10.68 -15.70
CA GLN A 318 -27.92 10.85 -16.28
C GLN A 318 -27.02 9.67 -15.92
N LYS A 319 -26.39 9.07 -16.93
CA LYS A 319 -25.36 8.07 -16.74
C LYS A 319 -24.11 8.68 -16.12
N LEU A 320 -23.46 7.94 -15.23
CA LEU A 320 -22.27 8.38 -14.50
C LEU A 320 -21.01 7.89 -15.21
N GLY A 321 -20.14 8.80 -15.65
CA GLY A 321 -18.84 8.47 -16.21
C GLY A 321 -17.75 8.27 -15.13
N PRO A 322 -16.49 7.99 -15.50
CA PRO A 322 -15.39 7.73 -14.57
C PRO A 322 -15.20 8.78 -13.49
N ARG A 323 -15.37 10.06 -13.82
CA ARG A 323 -15.26 11.16 -12.85
C ARG A 323 -16.43 11.23 -11.88
N ASP A 324 -17.64 11.07 -12.39
CA ASP A 324 -18.84 11.04 -11.57
C ASP A 324 -18.80 9.87 -10.59
N ILE A 325 -18.32 8.72 -11.06
CA ILE A 325 -18.10 7.54 -10.22
C ILE A 325 -17.03 7.87 -9.18
N ALA A 326 -15.83 8.32 -9.58
CA ALA A 326 -14.74 8.62 -8.65
C ALA A 326 -15.12 9.64 -7.56
N ALA A 327 -15.91 10.67 -7.89
CA ALA A 327 -16.40 11.67 -6.93
C ALA A 327 -17.37 11.08 -5.89
N ARG A 328 -17.99 9.93 -6.19
CA ARG A 328 -18.96 9.21 -5.34
C ARG A 328 -18.35 8.03 -4.58
N ILE A 329 -17.10 7.66 -4.86
CA ILE A 329 -16.37 6.68 -4.06
C ILE A 329 -16.04 7.32 -2.70
N ASP A 330 -16.21 6.56 -1.64
CA ASP A 330 -15.90 6.97 -0.28
C ASP A 330 -14.38 6.89 -0.04
N ALA A 331 -13.88 7.67 0.92
CA ALA A 331 -12.47 7.63 1.26
C ALA A 331 -12.08 6.21 1.72
N THR A 332 -10.96 5.70 1.22
CA THR A 332 -10.34 4.47 1.75
C THR A 332 -9.21 4.79 2.69
N TRP A 333 -8.86 3.83 3.55
CA TRP A 333 -7.87 3.97 4.62
C TRP A 333 -8.26 5.00 5.67
N GLY A 334 -7.59 4.93 6.82
CA GLY A 334 -8.00 5.61 8.04
C GLY A 334 -9.28 5.06 8.66
N VAL A 335 -9.58 5.49 9.88
CA VAL A 335 -10.79 5.10 10.61
C VAL A 335 -11.92 6.12 10.49
N ASP A 336 -13.16 5.65 10.48
CA ASP A 336 -14.35 6.48 10.63
C ASP A 336 -14.65 6.77 12.12
N SER A 337 -15.75 7.47 12.38
CA SER A 337 -16.19 7.81 13.75
C SER A 337 -16.55 6.59 14.61
N GLU A 338 -16.77 5.43 14.00
CA GLU A 338 -17.01 4.17 14.72
C GLU A 338 -15.71 3.43 15.02
N GLY A 339 -14.57 3.94 14.56
CA GLY A 339 -13.27 3.30 14.72
C GLY A 339 -13.01 2.20 13.70
N GLU A 340 -13.78 2.15 12.60
CA GLU A 340 -13.67 1.14 11.55
C GLU A 340 -12.98 1.68 10.30
N ILE A 341 -12.34 0.80 9.53
CA ILE A 341 -11.65 1.20 8.30
C ILE A 341 -12.66 1.77 7.28
N ARG A 342 -12.34 2.94 6.73
CA ARG A 342 -13.19 3.65 5.77
C ARG A 342 -13.20 2.97 4.40
N GLY A 343 -14.37 2.90 3.77
CA GLY A 343 -14.58 2.64 2.34
C GLY A 343 -14.18 1.26 1.80
N LEU A 344 -13.44 0.45 2.54
CA LEU A 344 -12.97 -0.88 2.14
C LEU A 344 -13.97 -1.96 2.53
N TRP A 345 -14.24 -2.89 1.61
CA TRP A 345 -15.09 -4.09 1.79
C TRP A 345 -16.57 -3.83 2.14
N LYS A 346 -16.95 -2.56 2.22
CA LYS A 346 -18.30 -2.07 2.51
C LYS A 346 -18.91 -1.48 1.23
N ARG A 347 -20.24 -1.38 1.23
CA ARG A 347 -20.99 -0.70 0.16
C ARG A 347 -20.62 0.77 0.10
N GLN A 348 -20.47 1.30 -1.11
CA GLN A 348 -20.32 2.74 -1.30
C GLN A 348 -21.69 3.41 -1.15
N SER A 349 -21.78 4.37 -0.24
CA SER A 349 -23.04 5.05 0.10
C SER A 349 -23.71 5.73 -1.09
N ARG A 350 -22.90 6.19 -2.06
CA ARG A 350 -23.32 6.99 -3.21
C ARG A 350 -23.21 6.27 -4.56
N LEU A 351 -22.93 4.95 -4.56
CA LEU A 351 -22.82 4.13 -5.76
C LEU A 351 -23.43 2.74 -5.55
N ASP A 352 -24.49 2.43 -6.31
CA ASP A 352 -25.13 1.11 -6.24
C ASP A 352 -24.31 0.06 -7.01
N GLY A 353 -24.11 -1.09 -6.39
CA GLY A 353 -23.37 -2.21 -6.96
C GLY A 353 -21.86 -1.97 -7.12
N PHE A 354 -21.24 -1.09 -6.33
CA PHE A 354 -19.80 -0.85 -6.36
C PHE A 354 -19.14 -1.13 -5.00
N TRP A 355 -17.97 -1.78 -5.02
CA TRP A 355 -17.14 -2.02 -3.83
C TRP A 355 -15.67 -1.76 -4.13
N VAL A 356 -14.92 -1.40 -3.08
CA VAL A 356 -13.45 -1.34 -3.12
C VAL A 356 -12.88 -2.47 -2.26
N MET A 357 -11.92 -3.20 -2.82
CA MET A 357 -11.19 -4.27 -2.16
C MET A 357 -9.71 -3.89 -2.08
N GLY A 358 -9.17 -3.93 -0.87
CA GLY A 358 -7.77 -3.60 -0.59
C GLY A 358 -7.29 -4.31 0.68
N GLY A 359 -6.06 -4.03 1.08
CA GLY A 359 -5.46 -4.63 2.27
C GLY A 359 -4.35 -5.63 1.99
N TYR A 360 -3.88 -6.28 3.04
CA TYR A 360 -2.92 -7.39 2.99
C TYR A 360 -3.65 -8.75 3.13
N THR A 361 -2.91 -9.86 3.00
CA THR A 361 -3.46 -11.21 2.84
C THR A 361 -4.50 -11.61 3.91
N GLN A 362 -4.27 -11.25 5.18
CA GLN A 362 -5.23 -11.48 6.27
C GLN A 362 -6.58 -10.81 5.99
N GLN A 363 -6.56 -9.53 5.61
CA GLN A 363 -7.77 -8.76 5.32
C GLN A 363 -8.48 -9.29 4.06
N HIS A 364 -7.73 -9.64 3.00
CA HIS A 364 -8.36 -10.19 1.80
C HIS A 364 -9.06 -11.52 2.08
N ARG A 365 -8.43 -12.40 2.85
CA ARG A 365 -9.03 -13.70 3.22
C ARG A 365 -10.30 -13.52 4.01
N TRP A 366 -10.30 -12.64 5.01
CA TRP A 366 -11.48 -12.38 5.84
C TRP A 366 -12.60 -11.71 5.04
N HIS A 367 -12.31 -10.60 4.37
CA HIS A 367 -13.34 -9.75 3.78
C HIS A 367 -13.86 -10.22 2.42
N SER A 368 -13.15 -11.11 1.71
CA SER A 368 -13.63 -11.66 0.43
C SER A 368 -14.98 -12.36 0.59
N ARG A 369 -15.15 -13.15 1.66
CA ARG A 369 -16.43 -13.82 1.96
C ARG A 369 -17.54 -12.80 2.26
N THR A 370 -17.25 -11.80 3.09
CA THR A 370 -18.20 -10.73 3.43
C THR A 370 -18.67 -9.97 2.19
N LEU A 371 -17.74 -9.61 1.30
CA LEU A 371 -18.06 -8.91 0.06
C LEU A 371 -18.88 -9.82 -0.89
N ALA A 372 -18.50 -11.09 -1.05
CA ALA A 372 -19.23 -12.04 -1.88
C ALA A 372 -20.67 -12.25 -1.39
N LEU A 373 -20.88 -12.34 -0.06
CA LEU A 373 -22.21 -12.45 0.54
C LEU A 373 -23.05 -11.18 0.32
N GLN A 374 -22.44 -9.99 0.39
CA GLN A 374 -23.14 -8.74 0.06
C GLN A 374 -23.60 -8.72 -1.40
N ILE A 375 -22.72 -9.11 -2.34
CA ILE A 375 -23.07 -9.21 -3.77
C ILE A 375 -24.20 -10.24 -3.98
N LYS A 376 -24.09 -11.42 -3.35
CA LYS A 376 -25.11 -12.47 -3.45
C LYS A 376 -26.47 -11.99 -2.93
N ALA A 377 -26.50 -11.37 -1.76
CA ALA A 377 -27.71 -10.80 -1.18
C ALA A 377 -28.29 -9.69 -2.08
N ALA A 378 -27.45 -8.88 -2.74
CA ALA A 378 -27.89 -7.85 -3.67
C ALA A 378 -28.56 -8.47 -4.91
N LEU A 379 -27.96 -9.54 -5.45
CA LEU A 379 -28.51 -10.28 -6.58
C LEU A 379 -29.85 -10.97 -6.27
N GLU A 380 -30.05 -11.38 -5.02
CA GLU A 380 -31.27 -12.02 -4.53
C GLU A 380 -32.32 -11.03 -4.02
N GLY A 381 -31.99 -9.73 -3.92
CA GLY A 381 -32.90 -8.71 -3.42
C GLY A 381 -33.13 -8.76 -1.90
N VAL A 382 -32.24 -9.41 -1.14
CA VAL A 382 -32.32 -9.56 0.32
C VAL A 382 -31.23 -8.80 1.07
N LEU A 383 -30.40 -8.04 0.36
CA LEU A 383 -29.38 -7.19 0.97
C LEU A 383 -30.06 -6.03 1.74
N PRO A 384 -29.93 -5.97 3.08
CA PRO A 384 -30.52 -4.88 3.87
C PRO A 384 -29.92 -3.53 3.46
N PRO A 385 -30.50 -2.37 3.80
CA PRO A 385 -29.86 -1.06 3.59
C PRO A 385 -28.42 -1.02 4.11
N ALA A 386 -27.58 -0.16 3.52
CA ALA A 386 -26.26 0.07 4.07
C ALA A 386 -26.44 0.69 5.45
N TYR A 387 -25.72 0.15 6.42
CA TYR A 387 -25.58 0.78 7.72
C TYR A 387 -24.61 1.94 7.54
N LEU A 388 -25.11 3.17 7.64
CA LEU A 388 -24.41 4.40 7.26
C LEU A 388 -24.22 5.37 8.43
N ASP A 389 -24.96 5.18 9.52
CA ASP A 389 -24.99 6.08 10.66
C ASP A 389 -24.78 5.27 11.95
N THR A 390 -24.04 5.83 12.90
CA THR A 390 -23.96 5.30 14.25
C THR A 390 -25.36 5.25 14.86
N PRO A 391 -25.78 4.13 15.50
CA PRO A 391 -27.15 4.00 15.95
C PRO A 391 -27.31 5.02 17.07
N ILE A 392 -28.20 5.99 16.86
CA ILE A 392 -28.49 6.95 17.91
C ILE A 392 -29.17 6.15 19.03
N SER A 393 -28.58 6.20 20.23
CA SER A 393 -29.22 5.71 21.45
C SER A 393 -30.60 6.36 21.54
N ASN A 394 -31.66 5.58 21.34
CA ASN A 394 -32.99 6.01 21.74
C ASN A 394 -32.99 6.01 23.27
N ASN A 395 -32.67 7.16 23.86
CA ASN A 395 -32.79 7.40 25.30
C ASN A 395 -34.23 7.19 25.78
#